data_AF-A0AAV8YC95-F1
#
_entry.id   AF-A0AAV8YC95-F1
#
_cell.length_a   1.000
_cell.length_b   1.000
_cell.length_c   1.000
_cell.angle_alpha   90.00
_cell.angle_beta   90.00
_cell.angle_gamma   90.00
#
_symmetry.space_group_name_H-M   'P 1'
#
loop_
_entity.id
_entity.type
_entity.pdbx_description
1 polymer ?
#
loop_
_entity_poly.entity_id
_entity_poly.type
_entity_poly.pdbx_seq_one_letter_code
_entity_poly.pdbx_strand_id
1 'polypeptide(L)'
;MEFKSKVKNKVLSGQSREIIHSVLKFMKEEANVDGFVIPLAKVQERVAKATGVSIRTIKTIAQEARIIDHGEKSSFSTPNKKRKVTHTKTEVDAFDQRFLTRIIINFQLTEKETPSMKRIHEKFCLDTGYEGCVESLRKEVRKIGFRWRKKWNQSNGEA
;
A
#
# COMPACT_ATOMS: atom_id res chain seq x y z
N MET A 1 8.63 8.35 -29.93
CA MET A 1 9.41 7.88 -28.77
C MET A 1 9.47 6.36 -28.82
N GLU A 2 10.63 5.73 -28.67
CA GLU A 2 10.74 4.26 -28.68
C GLU A 2 10.38 3.66 -27.33
N PHE A 3 9.43 2.72 -27.32
CA PHE A 3 9.07 1.95 -26.13
C PHE A 3 10.24 1.03 -25.73
N LYS A 4 10.93 1.36 -24.62
CA LYS A 4 11.97 0.48 -24.05
C LYS A 4 11.33 -0.73 -23.39
N SER A 5 11.46 -1.90 -24.03
CA SER A 5 10.97 -3.17 -23.48
C SER A 5 11.60 -3.46 -22.11
N LYS A 6 10.75 -3.61 -21.08
CA LYS A 6 11.18 -3.97 -19.73
C LYS A 6 11.52 -5.45 -19.57
N VAL A 7 11.35 -6.27 -20.62
CA VAL A 7 11.40 -7.73 -20.55
C VAL A 7 12.78 -8.28 -20.94
N LYS A 8 13.51 -7.58 -21.82
CA LYS A 8 14.84 -8.03 -22.29
C LYS A 8 15.84 -8.10 -21.13
N ASN A 9 16.62 -9.17 -21.07
CA ASN A 9 17.66 -9.43 -20.05
C ASN A 9 17.15 -9.45 -18.60
N LYS A 10 15.88 -9.81 -18.37
CA LYS A 10 15.32 -9.97 -17.02
C LYS A 10 14.81 -11.38 -16.78
N VAL A 11 14.87 -11.79 -15.52
CA VAL A 11 14.21 -13.01 -15.07
C VAL A 11 12.71 -12.83 -15.20
N LEU A 12 12.08 -13.66 -16.02
CA LEU A 12 10.63 -13.70 -16.19
C LEU A 12 9.97 -14.23 -14.92
N SER A 13 8.75 -13.80 -14.60
CA SER A 13 7.95 -14.42 -13.53
C SER A 13 7.27 -15.70 -14.05
N GLY A 14 6.69 -16.51 -13.15
CA GLY A 14 5.90 -17.68 -13.53
C GLY A 14 4.75 -17.31 -14.47
N GLN A 15 3.98 -16.27 -14.12
CA GLN A 15 2.88 -15.75 -14.96
C GLN A 15 3.34 -15.33 -16.35
N SER A 16 4.50 -14.66 -16.47
CA SER A 16 5.04 -14.29 -17.79
C SER A 16 5.41 -15.51 -18.63
N ARG A 17 5.98 -16.56 -18.01
CA ARG A 17 6.29 -17.82 -18.72
C ARG A 17 5.04 -18.54 -19.17
N GLU A 18 3.99 -18.56 -18.35
CA GLU A 18 2.69 -19.14 -18.70
C GLU A 18 2.06 -18.45 -19.92
N ILE A 19 2.07 -17.11 -19.94
CA ILE A 19 1.59 -16.34 -21.09
C ILE A 19 2.40 -16.68 -22.35
N ILE A 20 3.74 -16.73 -22.25
CA ILE A 20 4.60 -17.09 -23.39
C ILE A 20 4.30 -18.50 -23.88
N HIS A 21 4.12 -19.46 -22.96
CA HIS A 21 3.78 -20.83 -23.32
C HIS A 21 2.44 -20.92 -24.05
N SER A 22 1.41 -20.22 -23.57
CA SER A 22 0.10 -20.14 -24.23
C SER A 22 0.19 -19.59 -25.64
N VAL A 23 0.97 -18.51 -25.83
CA VAL A 23 1.17 -17.91 -27.16
C VAL A 23 1.89 -18.89 -28.09
N LEU A 24 2.94 -19.55 -27.62
CA LEU A 24 3.66 -20.56 -28.39
C LEU A 24 2.76 -21.73 -28.79
N LYS A 25 1.90 -22.19 -27.87
CA LYS A 25 0.93 -23.25 -28.14
C LYS A 25 -0.03 -22.83 -29.24
N PHE A 26 -0.62 -21.64 -29.14
CA PHE A 26 -1.55 -21.11 -30.14
C PHE A 26 -0.90 -20.96 -31.52
N MET A 27 0.34 -20.44 -31.60
CA MET A 27 1.05 -20.32 -32.87
C MET A 27 1.43 -21.67 -33.47
N LYS A 28 1.75 -22.68 -32.66
CA LYS A 28 1.96 -24.06 -33.13
C LYS A 28 0.68 -24.68 -33.68
N GLU A 29 -0.46 -24.43 -33.04
CA GLU A 29 -1.77 -24.86 -33.54
C GLU A 29 -2.08 -24.24 -34.90
N GLU A 30 -1.85 -22.92 -35.08
CA GLU A 30 -2.02 -22.26 -36.38
C GLU A 30 -1.05 -22.82 -37.46
N ALA A 31 0.20 -23.11 -37.08
CA ALA A 31 1.17 -23.71 -37.99
C ALA A 31 0.78 -25.13 -38.41
N ASN A 32 0.23 -25.95 -37.51
CA ASN A 32 -0.19 -27.31 -37.82
C ASN A 32 -1.41 -27.36 -38.75
N VAL A 33 -2.26 -26.32 -38.71
CA VAL A 33 -3.48 -26.20 -39.54
C VAL A 33 -3.16 -25.53 -40.88
N ASP A 34 -1.93 -25.05 -41.08
CA ASP A 34 -1.52 -24.21 -42.24
C ASP A 34 -2.50 -23.06 -42.50
N GLY A 35 -2.98 -22.44 -41.42
CA GLY A 35 -4.03 -21.44 -41.53
C GLY A 35 -4.33 -20.67 -40.24
N PHE A 36 -4.99 -19.53 -40.42
CA PHE A 36 -5.42 -18.71 -39.29
C PHE A 36 -6.73 -19.25 -38.71
N VAL A 37 -6.67 -19.77 -37.47
CA VAL A 37 -7.85 -20.21 -36.74
C VAL A 37 -8.81 -19.04 -36.48
N ILE A 38 -8.25 -17.84 -36.29
CA ILE A 38 -9.01 -16.60 -36.11
C ILE A 38 -8.53 -15.57 -37.17
N PRO A 39 -9.45 -14.88 -37.88
CA PRO A 39 -9.08 -13.91 -38.90
C PRO A 39 -8.12 -12.82 -38.40
N LEU A 40 -7.15 -12.43 -39.25
CA LEU A 40 -6.16 -11.39 -38.95
C LEU A 40 -6.79 -10.05 -38.55
N ALA A 41 -7.95 -9.71 -39.11
CA ALA A 41 -8.68 -8.48 -38.78
C ALA A 41 -9.10 -8.43 -37.30
N LYS A 42 -9.33 -9.59 -36.66
CA LYS A 42 -9.79 -9.68 -35.28
C LYS A 42 -8.64 -9.76 -34.28
N VAL A 43 -7.76 -8.75 -34.32
CA VAL A 43 -6.51 -8.70 -33.54
C VAL A 43 -6.72 -8.96 -32.05
N GLN A 44 -7.73 -8.33 -31.43
CA GLN A 44 -7.97 -8.47 -29.99
C GLN A 44 -8.45 -9.87 -29.60
N GLU A 45 -9.26 -10.51 -30.44
CA GLU A 45 -9.72 -11.90 -30.21
C GLU A 45 -8.57 -12.89 -30.35
N ARG A 46 -7.67 -12.66 -31.31
CA ARG A 46 -6.43 -13.44 -31.46
C ARG A 46 -5.54 -13.35 -30.24
N VAL A 47 -5.28 -12.13 -29.76
CA VAL A 47 -4.47 -11.92 -28.56
C VAL A 47 -5.13 -12.59 -27.35
N ALA A 48 -6.46 -12.46 -27.20
CA ALA A 48 -7.18 -13.10 -26.10
C ALA A 48 -7.02 -14.63 -26.10
N LYS A 49 -7.14 -15.25 -27.27
CA LYS A 49 -6.94 -16.69 -27.43
C LYS A 49 -5.49 -17.11 -27.18
N ALA A 50 -4.53 -16.35 -27.72
CA ALA A 50 -3.11 -16.66 -27.60
C ALA A 50 -2.58 -16.48 -26.17
N THR A 51 -3.00 -15.43 -25.45
CA THR A 51 -2.49 -15.15 -24.10
C THR A 51 -3.35 -15.75 -23.00
N GLY A 52 -4.57 -16.22 -23.29
CA GLY A 52 -5.53 -16.70 -22.29
C GLY A 52 -6.12 -15.59 -21.41
N VAL A 53 -6.03 -14.33 -21.85
CA VAL A 53 -6.46 -13.16 -21.07
C VAL A 53 -7.78 -12.63 -21.62
N SER A 54 -8.65 -12.11 -20.75
CA SER A 54 -9.94 -11.55 -21.18
C SER A 54 -9.78 -10.41 -22.19
N ILE A 55 -10.70 -10.33 -23.15
CA ILE A 55 -10.75 -9.24 -24.14
C ILE A 55 -10.82 -7.86 -23.45
N ARG A 56 -11.53 -7.77 -22.31
CA ARG A 56 -11.63 -6.53 -21.53
C ARG A 56 -10.26 -6.05 -21.05
N THR A 57 -9.47 -6.96 -20.49
CA THR A 57 -8.11 -6.65 -20.02
C THR A 57 -7.22 -6.21 -21.18
N ILE A 58 -7.31 -6.88 -22.33
CA ILE A 58 -6.54 -6.51 -23.54
C ILE A 58 -6.93 -5.12 -24.03
N LYS A 59 -8.22 -4.77 -24.05
CA LYS A 59 -8.67 -3.41 -24.39
C LYS A 59 -8.09 -2.37 -23.45
N THR A 60 -8.08 -2.63 -22.15
CA THR A 60 -7.47 -1.74 -21.15
C THR A 60 -5.96 -1.58 -21.39
N ILE A 61 -5.24 -2.68 -21.64
CA ILE A 61 -3.80 -2.64 -21.96
C ILE A 61 -3.54 -1.85 -23.24
N ALA A 62 -4.36 -2.05 -24.29
CA ALA A 62 -4.22 -1.34 -25.55
C ALA A 62 -4.46 0.18 -25.39
N GLN A 63 -5.43 0.57 -24.57
CA GLN A 63 -5.65 1.97 -24.22
C GLN A 63 -4.46 2.55 -23.43
N GLU A 64 -3.94 1.80 -22.46
CA GLU A 64 -2.76 2.23 -21.69
C GLU A 64 -1.51 2.34 -22.57
N ALA A 65 -1.32 1.45 -23.53
CA ALA A 65 -0.23 1.51 -24.50
C ALA A 65 -0.29 2.81 -25.31
N ARG A 66 -1.48 3.21 -25.80
CA ARG A 66 -1.67 4.49 -26.52
C ARG A 66 -1.26 5.69 -25.66
N ILE A 67 -1.66 5.72 -24.40
CA ILE A 67 -1.29 6.80 -23.46
C ILE A 67 0.24 6.86 -23.28
N ILE A 68 0.90 5.70 -23.23
CA ILE A 68 2.36 5.61 -23.13
C ILE A 68 3.03 6.10 -24.44
N ASP A 69 2.51 5.69 -25.58
CA ASP A 69 3.04 6.07 -26.90
C ASP A 69 2.89 7.58 -27.17
N HIS A 70 1.81 8.20 -26.66
CA HIS A 70 1.60 9.65 -26.67
C HIS A 70 2.46 10.43 -25.64
N GLY A 71 3.24 9.73 -24.79
CA GLY A 71 4.16 10.35 -23.84
C GLY A 71 3.52 10.84 -22.53
N GLU A 72 2.21 10.62 -22.33
CA GLU A 72 1.51 10.98 -21.09
C GLU A 72 1.90 10.07 -19.91
N LYS A 73 2.39 8.86 -20.22
CA LYS A 73 2.81 7.87 -19.21
C LYS A 73 4.09 7.16 -19.63
N SER A 74 4.97 6.88 -18.66
CA SER A 74 6.26 6.23 -18.95
C SER A 74 6.23 4.71 -18.88
N SER A 75 5.18 4.10 -18.30
CA SER A 75 5.05 2.64 -18.24
C SER A 75 3.68 2.12 -17.84
N PHE A 76 3.43 0.84 -18.13
CA PHE A 76 2.26 0.10 -17.68
C PHE A 76 2.15 0.06 -16.15
N SER A 77 0.95 0.31 -15.64
CA SER A 77 0.62 0.28 -14.22
C SER A 77 0.09 -1.08 -13.83
N THR A 78 0.60 -1.61 -12.71
CA THR A 78 0.01 -2.80 -12.10
C THR A 78 -1.28 -2.41 -11.37
N PRO A 79 -2.44 -3.02 -11.70
CA PRO A 79 -3.67 -2.83 -10.94
C PRO A 79 -3.44 -3.18 -9.46
N ASN A 80 -4.17 -2.52 -8.56
CA ASN A 80 -4.14 -2.77 -7.11
C ASN A 80 -2.79 -2.52 -6.41
N LYS A 81 -1.81 -1.87 -7.05
CA LYS A 81 -0.60 -1.41 -6.35
C LYS A 81 -1.01 -0.43 -5.24
N LYS A 82 -0.84 -0.84 -3.98
CA LYS A 82 -1.17 -0.03 -2.80
C LYS A 82 -0.51 1.35 -2.94
N ARG A 83 -1.33 2.41 -2.91
CA ARG A 83 -0.80 3.79 -2.84
C ARG A 83 -0.03 3.93 -1.54
N LYS A 84 1.16 4.54 -1.59
CA LYS A 84 1.85 4.97 -0.36
C LYS A 84 0.96 6.06 0.25
N VAL A 85 0.35 5.78 1.39
CA VAL A 85 -0.39 6.78 2.15
C VAL A 85 0.66 7.64 2.84
N THR A 86 0.72 8.92 2.49
CA THR A 86 1.50 9.90 3.25
C THR A 86 0.81 10.10 4.60
N HIS A 87 1.53 9.88 5.70
CA HIS A 87 1.02 10.24 7.01
C HIS A 87 0.82 11.76 7.06
N THR A 88 -0.31 12.21 7.64
CA THR A 88 -0.50 13.62 7.97
C THR A 88 0.59 14.07 8.96
N LYS A 89 0.85 15.38 9.06
CA LYS A 89 1.94 16.05 9.83
C LYS A 89 1.96 15.79 11.35
N THR A 90 1.36 14.69 11.80
CA THR A 90 1.22 14.25 13.17
C THR A 90 2.37 13.35 13.64
N GLU A 91 3.44 13.25 12.86
CA GLU A 91 4.62 12.49 13.24
C GLU A 91 5.40 13.27 14.31
N VAL A 92 5.50 12.68 15.50
CA VAL A 92 6.20 13.25 16.65
C VAL A 92 7.66 12.85 16.55
N ASP A 93 8.56 13.83 16.50
CA ASP A 93 9.99 13.59 16.34
C ASP A 93 10.64 13.01 17.62
N ALA A 94 11.93 12.66 17.56
CA ALA A 94 12.63 12.08 18.70
C ALA A 94 12.77 13.03 19.90
N PHE A 95 12.69 14.35 19.68
CA PHE A 95 12.76 15.36 20.74
C PHE A 95 11.43 15.47 21.47
N ASP A 96 10.35 15.60 20.71
CA ASP A 96 8.98 15.67 21.20
C ASP A 96 8.57 14.37 21.90
N GLN A 97 9.06 13.22 21.43
CA GLN A 97 8.90 11.93 22.13
C GLN A 97 9.49 11.97 23.55
N ARG A 98 10.61 12.66 23.78
CA ARG A 98 11.20 12.82 25.12
C ARG A 98 10.35 13.73 25.99
N PHE A 99 9.80 14.80 25.43
CA PHE A 99 8.84 15.66 26.13
C PHE A 99 7.60 14.87 26.57
N LEU A 100 7.02 14.09 25.66
CA LEU A 100 5.86 13.24 25.93
C LEU A 100 6.14 12.22 27.04
N THR A 101 7.32 11.60 27.00
CA THR A 101 7.81 10.68 28.03
C THR A 101 7.91 11.35 29.40
N ARG A 102 8.46 12.58 29.45
CA ARG A 102 8.60 13.37 30.67
C ARG A 102 7.25 13.77 31.26
N ILE A 103 6.31 14.22 30.42
CA ILE A 103 4.94 14.55 30.84
C ILE A 103 4.29 13.33 31.50
N ILE A 104 4.38 12.16 30.87
CA ILE A 104 3.84 10.91 31.39
C ILE A 104 4.46 10.54 32.75
N ILE A 105 5.79 10.58 32.87
CA ILE A 105 6.49 10.25 34.11
C ILE A 105 6.11 11.24 35.23
N ASN A 106 6.04 12.53 34.92
CA ASN A 106 5.63 13.55 35.88
C ASN A 106 4.24 13.26 36.43
N PHE A 107 3.25 12.95 35.59
CA PHE A 107 1.92 12.57 36.07
C PHE A 107 1.95 11.37 37.04
N GLN A 108 2.83 10.40 36.82
CA GLN A 108 2.96 9.25 37.72
C GLN A 108 3.65 9.60 39.04
N LEU A 109 4.71 10.41 39.00
CA LEU A 109 5.53 10.73 40.17
C LEU A 109 4.91 11.83 41.05
N THR A 110 4.38 12.91 40.47
CA THR A 110 3.87 14.06 41.22
C THR A 110 2.40 13.95 41.55
N GLU A 111 1.57 13.48 40.63
CA GLU A 111 0.10 13.47 40.82
C GLU A 111 -0.41 12.11 41.36
N LYS A 112 0.40 11.04 41.36
CA LYS A 112 0.02 9.64 41.74
C LYS A 112 -1.25 9.11 41.06
N GLU A 113 -1.70 9.76 40.00
CA GLU A 113 -2.88 9.39 39.22
C GLU A 113 -2.49 8.72 37.90
N THR A 114 -3.38 7.88 37.36
CA THR A 114 -3.22 7.36 36.00
C THR A 114 -3.56 8.46 35.00
N PRO A 115 -2.61 8.96 34.20
CA PRO A 115 -2.87 10.11 33.35
C PRO A 115 -3.88 9.77 32.26
N SER A 116 -4.92 10.59 32.15
CA SER A 116 -5.85 10.53 31.03
C SER A 116 -5.16 11.05 29.76
N MET A 117 -5.41 10.39 28.63
CA MET A 117 -4.85 10.80 27.34
C MET A 117 -5.21 12.25 26.97
N LYS A 118 -6.37 12.74 27.42
CA LYS A 118 -6.80 14.13 27.21
C LYS A 118 -5.88 15.12 27.94
N ARG A 119 -5.56 14.85 29.21
CA ARG A 119 -4.66 15.70 30.02
C ARG A 119 -3.23 15.71 29.48
N ILE A 120 -2.77 14.55 28.99
CA ILE A 120 -1.45 14.46 28.31
C ILE A 120 -1.47 15.30 27.04
N HIS A 121 -2.53 15.19 26.23
CA HIS A 121 -2.68 15.93 24.99
C HIS A 121 -2.71 17.46 25.21
N GLU A 122 -3.46 17.93 26.20
CA GLU A 122 -3.52 19.35 26.57
C GLU A 122 -2.13 19.88 26.96
N LYS A 123 -1.42 19.22 27.89
CA LYS A 123 -0.06 19.65 28.29
C LYS A 123 0.93 19.57 27.12
N PHE A 124 0.88 18.49 26.34
CA PHE A 124 1.79 18.30 25.22
C PHE A 124 1.58 19.32 24.10
N CYS A 125 0.33 19.66 23.79
CA CYS A 125 -0.01 20.69 22.80
C CYS A 125 0.49 22.07 23.25
N LEU A 126 0.34 22.40 24.54
CA LEU A 126 0.84 23.66 25.10
C LEU A 126 2.36 23.80 24.99
N ASP A 127 3.10 22.72 25.27
CA ASP A 127 4.57 22.77 25.32
C ASP A 127 5.25 22.66 23.94
N THR A 128 4.62 21.96 22.98
CA THR A 128 5.23 21.63 21.66
C THR A 128 4.53 22.23 20.45
N GLY A 129 3.31 22.78 20.61
CA GLY A 129 2.50 23.25 19.49
C GLY A 129 1.92 22.13 18.62
N TYR A 130 1.83 20.91 19.15
CA TYR A 130 1.35 19.73 18.42
C TYR A 130 -0.08 19.88 17.88
N GLU A 131 -0.23 19.86 16.54
CA GLU A 131 -1.51 20.03 15.83
C GLU A 131 -2.38 18.75 15.77
N GLY A 132 -1.88 17.61 16.26
CA GLY A 132 -2.59 16.34 16.17
C GLY A 132 -3.71 16.19 17.19
N CYS A 133 -4.67 15.31 16.90
CA CYS A 133 -5.72 14.94 17.86
C CYS A 133 -5.24 13.94 18.93
N VAL A 134 -6.07 13.73 19.97
CA VAL A 134 -5.82 12.80 21.09
C VAL A 134 -5.55 11.37 20.60
N GLU A 135 -6.26 10.91 19.56
CA GLU A 135 -6.09 9.57 18.98
C GLU A 135 -4.75 9.43 18.28
N SER A 136 -4.29 10.48 17.61
CA SER A 136 -2.98 10.51 16.97
C SER A 136 -1.89 10.45 18.04
N LEU A 137 -2.02 11.24 19.11
CA LEU A 137 -1.09 11.19 20.23
C LEU A 137 -1.07 9.82 20.91
N ARG A 138 -2.23 9.17 21.08
CA ARG A 138 -2.33 7.81 21.63
C ARG A 138 -1.56 6.78 20.80
N LYS A 139 -1.51 6.93 19.47
CA LYS A 139 -0.71 6.06 18.60
C LYS A 139 0.79 6.29 18.83
N GLU A 140 1.22 7.54 18.94
CA GLU A 140 2.62 7.89 19.22
C GLU A 140 3.06 7.38 20.60
N VAL A 141 2.25 7.55 21.65
CA VAL A 141 2.51 7.00 22.99
C VAL A 141 2.69 5.47 22.95
N ARG A 142 1.88 4.76 22.14
CA ARG A 142 2.02 3.30 21.95
C ARG A 142 3.30 2.93 21.21
N LYS A 143 3.74 3.74 20.22
CA LYS A 143 5.00 3.52 19.51
C LYS A 143 6.22 3.68 20.45
N ILE A 144 6.16 4.62 21.39
CA ILE A 144 7.21 4.85 22.41
C ILE A 144 7.26 3.66 23.41
N GLY A 145 6.19 2.88 23.52
CA GLY A 145 6.15 1.66 24.36
C GLY A 145 5.37 1.81 25.66
N PHE A 146 4.72 2.95 25.90
CA PHE A 146 3.89 3.13 27.10
C PHE A 146 2.58 2.35 27.00
N ARG A 147 2.25 1.61 28.07
CA ARG A 147 0.98 0.89 28.22
C ARG A 147 0.39 1.13 29.61
N TRP A 148 -0.87 1.56 29.65
CA TRP A 148 -1.61 1.67 30.91
C TRP A 148 -2.03 0.30 31.43
N ARG A 149 -1.68 0.01 32.69
CA ARG A 149 -2.23 -1.16 33.39
C ARG A 149 -3.68 -0.87 33.78
N LYS A 150 -4.55 -1.87 33.65
CA LYS A 150 -5.90 -1.79 34.21
C LYS A 150 -5.78 -1.81 35.74
N LYS A 151 -6.47 -0.90 36.43
CA LYS A 151 -6.63 -1.01 37.90
C LYS A 151 -7.47 -2.26 38.16
N TRP A 152 -7.06 -3.10 39.13
CA TRP A 152 -7.89 -4.19 39.64
C TRP A 152 -9.01 -3.59 40.49
N ASN A 153 -10.25 -4.01 40.28
CA ASN A 153 -11.35 -3.65 41.17
C ASN A 153 -11.17 -4.47 42.46
N GLN A 154 -10.80 -3.82 43.57
CA GLN A 154 -10.98 -4.42 44.90
C GLN A 154 -12.47 -4.36 45.21
N SER A 155 -13.15 -5.50 45.11
CA SER A 155 -14.49 -5.69 45.66
C SER A 155 -14.42 -5.49 47.17
N ASN A 156 -15.27 -4.61 47.70
CA ASN A 156 -15.47 -4.39 49.12
C ASN A 156 -15.72 -5.72 49.84
N GLY A 157 -14.80 -6.11 50.71
CA GLY A 157 -15.03 -7.07 51.78
C GLY A 157 -14.97 -6.29 53.09
N GLU A 158 -16.09 -5.72 53.49
CA GLU A 158 -16.32 -5.30 54.88
C GLU A 158 -16.99 -6.49 55.57
N ALA A 159 -16.30 -7.02 56.58
CA ALA A 159 -16.79 -7.98 57.56
C ALA A 159 -17.28 -7.22 58.80
#